data_AF-A0A3M1MIK9-F1
#
_entry.id   AF-A0A3M1MIK9-F1
#
_cell.length_a   1.000
_cell.length_b   1.000
_cell.length_c   1.000
_cell.angle_alpha   90.00
_cell.angle_beta   90.00
_cell.angle_gamma   90.00
#
_symmetry.space_group_name_H-M   'P 1'
#
loop_
_entity.id
_entity.type
_entity.pdbx_description
1 polymer ?
#
loop_
_entity_poly.entity_id
_entity_poly.type
_entity_poly.pdbx_seq_one_letter_code
_entity_poly.pdbx_strand_id
1 'polypeptide(L)'
;MLHLNPPPITLRSSQRSIADLIPWGERCVRALFLFVATILPGLAMAWPAVCRAQSVLPGDAASVAEAQVGAQEIEFLGGTLHLVRVGTDLFSGAAPVSDEDYEQLDSLGIQTVVCVDASGSSRSEALRRGWKYAHIPFSYDGIRPSHAVQIAYVLAHFPKPIYIHCHHGQHRAPAALALGAIATGRLTNDAALSLLRMAGTGRDYVGLWQCIATAQPMPGFPSEMAIPERVEPQPLQTTMLQLEAHMEVLEARRPATARQDLHTPQHPGNASPEAPTVEPQWNPTARALLVYEHLRELRQGGELPFPGYPARLQEAIEAADQLYRTCQQSPQDIAGKIQAVRARCDACHQHRR
;
A
#
# COMPACT_ATOMS: atom_id res chain seq x y z
N MET A 1 -54.64 -50.23 -9.08
CA MET A 1 -54.11 -51.57 -9.40
C MET A 1 -52.61 -51.47 -9.53
N LEU A 2 -51.90 -52.32 -8.77
CA LEU A 2 -50.45 -52.57 -8.75
C LEU A 2 -49.54 -51.43 -8.25
N HIS A 3 -49.44 -51.37 -6.92
CA HIS A 3 -48.28 -50.90 -6.17
C HIS A 3 -47.06 -51.78 -6.47
N LEU A 4 -45.91 -51.17 -6.79
CA LEU A 4 -44.59 -51.80 -6.68
C LEU A 4 -43.77 -50.98 -5.68
N ASN A 5 -43.58 -51.54 -4.49
CA ASN A 5 -42.67 -51.04 -3.46
C ASN A 5 -41.22 -51.35 -3.87
N PRO A 6 -40.28 -50.40 -3.78
CA PRO A 6 -38.85 -50.71 -3.83
C PRO A 6 -38.37 -51.38 -2.53
N PRO A 7 -37.30 -52.21 -2.58
CA PRO A 7 -36.78 -52.93 -1.42
C PRO A 7 -36.05 -52.00 -0.43
N PRO A 8 -35.95 -52.38 0.86
CA PRO A 8 -35.35 -51.56 1.90
C PRO A 8 -33.82 -51.50 1.78
N ILE A 9 -33.28 -50.28 1.81
CA ILE A 9 -31.85 -50.00 1.95
C ILE A 9 -31.46 -50.26 3.42
N THR A 10 -30.59 -51.23 3.64
CA THR A 10 -30.01 -51.53 4.94
C THR A 10 -28.89 -50.54 5.26
N LEU A 11 -29.15 -49.60 6.17
CA LEU A 11 -28.12 -48.75 6.79
C LEU A 11 -27.27 -49.60 7.74
N ARG A 12 -26.05 -49.94 7.33
CA ARG A 12 -25.03 -50.49 8.25
C ARG A 12 -24.54 -49.35 9.17
N SER A 13 -25.04 -49.36 10.39
CA SER A 13 -24.52 -48.57 11.50
C SER A 13 -23.09 -49.01 11.83
N SER A 14 -22.08 -48.20 11.47
CA SER A 14 -20.76 -48.33 12.06
C SER A 14 -20.73 -47.58 13.39
N GLN A 15 -21.20 -48.26 14.44
CA GLN A 15 -20.82 -47.88 15.80
C GLN A 15 -19.33 -48.18 15.95
N ARG A 16 -18.49 -47.15 15.89
CA ARG A 16 -17.14 -47.19 16.47
C ARG A 16 -17.20 -46.46 17.81
N SER A 17 -17.01 -47.23 18.86
CA SER A 17 -16.95 -46.82 20.25
C SER A 17 -15.76 -45.88 20.49
N ILE A 18 -16.02 -44.78 21.19
CA ILE A 18 -15.03 -43.84 21.74
C ILE A 18 -14.49 -44.47 23.04
N ALA A 19 -13.68 -45.52 22.94
CA ALA A 19 -13.10 -46.17 24.12
C ALA A 19 -11.72 -46.84 23.91
N ASP A 20 -11.12 -46.86 22.71
CA ASP A 20 -9.93 -47.69 22.44
C ASP A 20 -8.67 -46.92 22.01
N LEU A 21 -8.40 -45.74 22.56
CA LEU A 21 -7.08 -45.10 22.43
C LEU A 21 -6.66 -44.44 23.75
N ILE A 22 -5.52 -44.88 24.30
CA ILE A 22 -4.84 -44.57 25.59
C ILE A 22 -4.98 -45.77 26.56
N PRO A 23 -3.91 -46.32 27.21
CA PRO A 23 -2.69 -45.62 27.70
C PRO A 23 -1.37 -46.41 27.68
N TRP A 24 -0.25 -45.86 27.20
CA TRP A 24 1.09 -46.31 27.66
C TRP A 24 2.10 -45.15 27.67
N GLY A 25 2.62 -44.80 28.86
CA GLY A 25 3.99 -44.28 28.98
C GLY A 25 4.21 -42.88 29.55
N GLU A 26 3.65 -42.53 30.71
CA GLU A 26 4.33 -41.58 31.60
C GLU A 26 5.60 -42.25 32.16
N ARG A 27 6.78 -41.71 31.82
CA ARG A 27 8.02 -41.74 32.63
C ARG A 27 9.13 -40.95 31.93
N CYS A 28 9.93 -40.27 32.75
CA CYS A 28 11.20 -39.58 32.43
C CYS A 28 11.15 -38.07 32.16
N VAL A 29 10.66 -37.30 33.15
CA VAL A 29 11.21 -35.98 33.46
C VAL A 29 11.50 -35.93 34.97
N ARG A 30 12.78 -36.02 35.35
CA ARG A 30 13.43 -35.41 36.54
C ARG A 30 14.74 -36.14 36.91
N ALA A 31 15.72 -35.34 37.35
CA ALA A 31 17.11 -35.63 37.70
C ALA A 31 18.06 -35.67 36.48
N LEU A 32 19.16 -34.93 36.42
CA LEU A 32 20.15 -34.72 37.48
C LEU A 32 21.04 -33.48 37.22
N PHE A 33 21.05 -32.57 38.19
CA PHE A 33 22.14 -31.76 38.78
C PHE A 33 23.46 -31.46 38.01
N LEU A 34 23.72 -30.14 37.92
CA LEU A 34 24.91 -29.40 38.41
C LEU A 34 26.22 -30.19 38.64
N PHE A 35 27.28 -29.83 37.90
CA PHE A 35 28.69 -29.98 38.32
C PHE A 35 29.50 -28.83 37.70
N VAL A 36 29.71 -27.73 38.45
CA VAL A 36 30.90 -27.42 39.28
C VAL A 36 32.18 -27.23 38.45
N ALA A 37 32.56 -25.95 38.39
CA ALA A 37 33.86 -25.46 37.97
C ALA A 37 34.99 -25.90 38.92
N THR A 38 36.21 -25.80 38.40
CA THR A 38 37.53 -25.61 39.05
C THR A 38 38.55 -26.75 38.90
N ILE A 39 39.79 -26.28 38.66
CA ILE A 39 41.12 -26.88 38.90
C ILE A 39 41.80 -27.57 37.69
N LEU A 40 42.67 -26.82 37.00
CA LEU A 40 44.13 -27.06 36.95
C LEU A 40 44.88 -25.92 36.22
N PRO A 41 45.89 -25.28 36.85
CA PRO A 41 46.76 -24.31 36.22
C PRO A 41 48.06 -24.95 35.72
N GLY A 42 48.69 -24.32 34.73
CA GLY A 42 50.13 -24.41 34.53
C GLY A 42 50.59 -25.34 33.40
N LEU A 43 50.84 -24.76 32.22
CA LEU A 43 52.03 -25.10 31.45
C LEU A 43 52.45 -23.85 30.66
N ALA A 44 53.41 -23.12 31.22
CA ALA A 44 54.18 -22.12 30.50
C ALA A 44 55.17 -22.88 29.60
N MET A 45 55.05 -22.71 28.28
CA MET A 45 56.14 -22.94 27.36
C MET A 45 56.29 -21.71 26.48
N ALA A 46 57.41 -21.01 26.70
CA ALA A 46 57.96 -20.01 25.82
C ALA A 46 58.55 -20.69 24.57
N TRP A 47 58.26 -20.16 23.38
CA TRP A 47 59.10 -20.24 22.17
C TRP A 47 58.71 -19.00 21.30
N PRO A 48 59.60 -18.45 20.46
CA PRO A 48 60.04 -17.07 20.49
C PRO A 48 59.45 -16.28 19.33
N ALA A 49 59.63 -14.97 19.42
CA ALA A 49 59.56 -14.07 18.30
C ALA A 49 60.46 -14.56 17.15
N VAL A 50 59.84 -14.88 16.02
CA VAL A 50 60.48 -14.80 14.70
C VAL A 50 59.71 -13.74 13.93
N CYS A 51 60.29 -12.54 13.90
CA CYS A 51 60.00 -11.56 12.88
C CYS A 51 60.30 -12.19 11.52
N ARG A 52 59.27 -12.32 10.67
CA ARG A 52 59.46 -12.38 9.23
C ARG A 52 58.58 -11.30 8.60
N ALA A 53 59.24 -10.18 8.34
CA ALA A 53 58.74 -9.18 7.41
C ALA A 53 58.54 -9.85 6.04
N GLN A 54 57.31 -9.80 5.54
CA GLN A 54 57.06 -9.89 4.10
C GLN A 54 56.39 -8.58 3.70
N SER A 55 57.20 -7.74 3.06
CA SER A 55 56.79 -6.60 2.27
C SER A 55 56.00 -7.08 1.07
N VAL A 56 54.69 -6.80 1.05
CA VAL A 56 53.90 -6.76 -0.18
C VAL A 56 53.72 -5.28 -0.55
N LEU A 57 54.07 -5.00 -1.80
CA LEU A 57 54.07 -3.69 -2.44
C LEU A 57 52.65 -3.07 -2.54
N PRO A 58 52.55 -1.74 -2.68
CA PRO A 58 51.31 -1.01 -2.62
C PRO A 58 50.53 -1.22 -3.93
N GLY A 59 49.49 -2.02 -3.87
CA GLY A 59 48.40 -1.97 -4.83
C GLY A 59 47.34 -1.04 -4.26
N ASP A 60 46.94 -0.04 -5.03
CA ASP A 60 45.86 0.91 -4.73
C ASP A 60 44.57 0.16 -4.37
N ALA A 61 44.46 -0.21 -3.09
CA ALA A 61 43.19 -0.21 -2.40
C ALA A 61 42.81 1.26 -2.29
N ALA A 62 42.28 1.81 -3.39
CA ALA A 62 41.37 2.92 -3.31
C ALA A 62 40.40 2.54 -2.19
N SER A 63 40.57 3.23 -1.05
CA SER A 63 39.59 3.19 0.01
C SER A 63 38.27 3.40 -0.70
N VAL A 64 37.38 2.41 -0.60
CA VAL A 64 35.97 2.63 -0.85
C VAL A 64 35.61 3.66 0.20
N ALA A 65 35.78 4.93 -0.16
CA ALA A 65 35.38 6.05 0.64
C ALA A 65 33.92 5.75 0.94
N GLU A 66 33.58 5.62 2.22
CA GLU A 66 32.21 5.69 2.68
C GLU A 66 31.63 6.94 2.02
N ALA A 67 30.90 6.74 0.92
CA ALA A 67 30.20 7.80 0.25
C ALA A 67 29.23 8.31 1.30
N GLN A 68 29.54 9.49 1.87
CA GLN A 68 28.66 10.16 2.81
C GLN A 68 27.31 10.24 2.13
N VAL A 69 26.37 9.40 2.60
CA VAL A 69 24.96 9.45 2.23
C VAL A 69 24.54 10.89 2.50
N GLY A 70 24.37 11.67 1.42
CA GLY A 70 24.02 13.07 1.53
C GLY A 70 22.59 13.10 2.03
N ALA A 71 22.40 13.19 3.35
CA ALA A 71 21.08 13.27 3.96
C ALA A 71 20.40 14.56 3.50
N GLN A 72 19.69 14.48 2.38
CA GLN A 72 18.97 15.61 1.83
C GLN A 72 17.85 16.01 2.78
N GLU A 73 17.55 17.30 2.83
CA GLU A 73 16.48 17.83 3.66
C GLU A 73 15.12 17.28 3.22
N ILE A 74 14.27 16.99 4.20
CA ILE A 74 12.90 16.52 4.01
C ILE A 74 11.97 17.61 4.52
N GLU A 75 11.03 18.02 3.68
CA GLU A 75 10.07 19.08 4.01
C GLU A 75 8.64 18.62 3.72
N PHE A 76 7.73 18.91 4.64
CA PHE A 76 6.29 18.77 4.42
C PHE A 76 5.71 20.11 4.02
N LEU A 77 5.24 20.20 2.78
CA LEU A 77 4.64 21.40 2.22
C LEU A 77 3.11 21.42 2.42
N GLY A 78 2.50 20.28 2.74
CA GLY A 78 1.07 20.16 2.97
C GLY A 78 0.24 20.45 1.72
N GLY A 79 -0.88 21.16 1.90
CA GLY A 79 -1.84 21.46 0.83
C GLY A 79 -2.75 20.29 0.46
N THR A 80 -3.58 20.48 -0.56
CA THR A 80 -4.52 19.47 -1.09
C THR A 80 -3.81 18.21 -1.56
N LEU A 81 -2.61 18.38 -2.10
CA LEU A 81 -1.75 17.30 -2.56
C LEU A 81 -0.95 16.61 -1.46
N HIS A 82 -1.01 17.06 -0.20
CA HIS A 82 -0.26 16.45 0.92
C HIS A 82 1.25 16.29 0.60
N LEU A 83 1.87 17.37 0.12
CA LEU A 83 3.18 17.32 -0.49
C LEU A 83 4.30 17.10 0.52
N VAL A 84 5.17 16.14 0.19
CA VAL A 84 6.45 15.90 0.87
C VAL A 84 7.57 16.05 -0.16
N ARG A 85 8.61 16.81 0.16
CA ARG A 85 9.77 17.07 -0.69
C ARG A 85 11.04 16.46 -0.08
N VAL A 86 11.89 15.88 -0.92
CA VAL A 86 13.26 15.45 -0.59
C VAL A 86 14.22 16.21 -1.48
N GLY A 87 15.12 17.00 -0.86
CA GLY A 87 16.00 17.90 -1.59
C GLY A 87 15.22 18.96 -2.36
N THR A 88 15.58 19.20 -3.62
CA THR A 88 14.95 20.23 -4.46
C THR A 88 14.11 19.66 -5.60
N ASP A 89 14.20 18.37 -5.87
CA ASP A 89 13.82 17.75 -7.14
C ASP A 89 12.97 16.48 -7.00
N LEU A 90 12.69 16.00 -5.79
CA LEU A 90 11.87 14.81 -5.56
C LEU A 90 10.69 15.14 -4.65
N PHE A 91 9.49 14.77 -5.11
CA PHE A 91 8.24 15.09 -4.45
C PHE A 91 7.36 13.84 -4.35
N SER A 92 6.55 13.76 -3.29
CA SER A 92 5.45 12.79 -3.19
C SER A 92 4.18 13.44 -2.68
N GLY A 93 3.02 12.90 -3.06
CA GLY A 93 1.72 13.42 -2.65
C GLY A 93 0.53 12.64 -3.19
N ALA A 94 -0.66 13.24 -3.08
CA ALA A 94 -1.94 12.68 -3.51
C ALA A 94 -2.12 12.76 -5.03
N ALA A 95 -3.10 12.02 -5.55
CA ALA A 95 -3.44 12.11 -6.96
C ALA A 95 -3.99 13.53 -7.23
N PRO A 96 -3.44 14.27 -8.20
CA PRO A 96 -4.04 15.53 -8.63
C PRO A 96 -5.39 15.24 -9.26
N VAL A 97 -6.43 15.95 -8.79
CA VAL A 97 -7.82 15.75 -9.22
C VAL A 97 -8.44 17.00 -9.81
N SER A 98 -7.83 18.16 -9.58
CA SER A 98 -8.29 19.46 -10.05
C SER A 98 -7.23 20.18 -10.89
N ASP A 99 -7.66 21.15 -11.69
CA ASP A 99 -6.75 22.00 -12.47
C ASP A 99 -5.75 22.74 -11.55
N GLU A 100 -6.21 23.20 -10.38
CA GLU A 100 -5.37 23.87 -9.38
C GLU A 100 -4.26 22.94 -8.86
N ASP A 101 -4.54 21.65 -8.64
CA ASP A 101 -3.51 20.68 -8.26
C ASP A 101 -2.44 20.56 -9.36
N TYR A 102 -2.85 20.53 -10.63
CA TYR A 102 -1.91 20.44 -11.74
C TYR A 102 -1.12 21.74 -11.96
N GLU A 103 -1.74 22.91 -11.79
CA GLU A 103 -1.05 24.21 -11.81
C GLU A 103 -0.04 24.32 -10.66
N GLN A 104 -0.37 23.79 -9.49
CA GLN A 104 0.59 23.68 -8.39
C GLN A 104 1.80 22.83 -8.80
N LEU A 105 1.59 21.68 -9.46
CA LEU A 105 2.68 20.85 -9.98
C LEU A 105 3.49 21.55 -11.09
N ASP A 106 2.86 22.31 -11.99
CA ASP A 106 3.58 23.15 -12.98
C ASP A 106 4.48 24.17 -12.27
N SER A 107 3.98 24.83 -11.21
CA SER A 107 4.72 25.85 -10.48
C SER A 107 5.97 25.29 -9.77
N LEU A 108 5.94 24.00 -9.42
CA LEU A 108 7.08 23.25 -8.90
C LEU A 108 8.04 22.80 -10.02
N GLY A 109 7.68 23.02 -11.28
CA GLY A 109 8.46 22.69 -12.47
C GLY A 109 8.50 21.20 -12.78
N ILE A 110 7.55 20.39 -12.28
CA ILE A 110 7.54 18.93 -12.45
C ILE A 110 7.74 18.56 -13.92
N GLN A 111 8.63 17.60 -14.18
CA GLN A 111 8.90 17.06 -15.52
C GLN A 111 8.52 15.59 -15.65
N THR A 112 8.41 14.89 -14.52
CA THR A 112 8.04 13.48 -14.47
C THR A 112 6.99 13.23 -13.40
N VAL A 113 5.94 12.49 -13.75
CA VAL A 113 4.93 11.98 -12.82
C VAL A 113 5.00 10.46 -12.72
N VAL A 114 5.01 9.94 -11.50
CA VAL A 114 5.00 8.50 -11.21
C VAL A 114 3.75 8.14 -10.42
N CYS A 115 2.84 7.39 -11.03
CA CYS A 115 1.69 6.83 -10.33
C CYS A 115 2.06 5.46 -9.75
N VAL A 116 1.89 5.30 -8.44
CA VAL A 116 2.08 4.02 -7.74
C VAL A 116 0.76 3.42 -7.25
N ASP A 117 -0.35 4.04 -7.62
CA ASP A 117 -1.70 3.54 -7.42
C ASP A 117 -2.16 2.67 -8.60
N ALA A 118 -3.05 1.70 -8.35
CA ALA A 118 -3.51 0.79 -9.39
C ALA A 118 -4.33 1.50 -10.50
N SER A 119 -4.96 2.64 -10.21
CA SER A 119 -5.79 3.38 -11.17
C SER A 119 -5.04 3.89 -12.40
N GLY A 120 -3.72 4.08 -12.32
CA GLY A 120 -2.97 4.77 -13.38
C GLY A 120 -3.47 6.20 -13.64
N SER A 121 -4.08 6.85 -12.64
CA SER A 121 -4.58 8.22 -12.69
C SER A 121 -3.52 9.23 -13.12
N SER A 122 -3.96 10.40 -13.60
CA SER A 122 -3.11 11.50 -14.06
C SER A 122 -2.35 11.28 -15.37
N ARG A 123 -2.35 10.08 -15.97
CA ARG A 123 -1.64 9.80 -17.23
C ARG A 123 -2.00 10.78 -18.34
N SER A 124 -3.29 10.96 -18.62
CA SER A 124 -3.73 11.79 -19.75
C SER A 124 -3.36 13.26 -19.56
N GLU A 125 -3.45 13.78 -18.33
CA GLU A 125 -3.03 15.16 -18.02
C GLU A 125 -1.53 15.34 -18.07
N ALA A 126 -0.77 14.39 -17.52
CA ALA A 126 0.69 14.41 -17.59
C ALA A 126 1.17 14.47 -19.05
N LEU A 127 0.58 13.65 -19.94
CA LEU A 127 0.91 13.66 -21.36
C LEU A 127 0.50 14.97 -22.06
N ARG A 128 -0.66 15.55 -21.72
CA ARG A 128 -1.07 16.87 -22.24
C ARG A 128 -0.07 17.96 -21.90
N ARG A 129 0.52 17.89 -20.71
CA ARG A 129 1.52 18.84 -20.18
C ARG A 129 2.93 18.57 -20.68
N GLY A 130 3.13 17.48 -21.44
CA GLY A 130 4.46 17.08 -21.94
C GLY A 130 5.35 16.46 -20.86
N TRP A 131 4.78 16.07 -19.72
CA TRP A 131 5.54 15.39 -18.68
C TRP A 131 5.78 13.93 -19.05
N LYS A 132 6.93 13.41 -18.62
CA LYS A 132 7.17 11.97 -18.64
C LYS A 132 6.26 11.30 -17.61
N TYR A 133 5.69 10.15 -17.95
CA TYR A 133 4.79 9.42 -17.06
C TYR A 133 5.30 7.99 -16.82
N ALA A 134 5.19 7.52 -15.58
CA ALA A 134 5.47 6.14 -15.20
C ALA A 134 4.36 5.58 -14.32
N HIS A 135 3.99 4.32 -14.53
CA HIS A 135 2.99 3.62 -13.74
C HIS A 135 3.59 2.37 -13.10
N ILE A 136 3.86 2.41 -11.80
CA ILE A 136 4.52 1.35 -11.04
C ILE A 136 3.64 0.97 -9.83
N PRO A 137 2.48 0.31 -10.06
CA PRO A 137 1.52 0.05 -8.99
C PRO A 137 2.02 -1.03 -8.03
N PHE A 138 1.91 -0.79 -6.72
CA PHE A 138 2.20 -1.80 -5.69
C PHE A 138 1.18 -1.77 -4.54
N SER A 139 1.11 -2.87 -3.78
CA SER A 139 0.16 -3.02 -2.69
C SER A 139 0.67 -2.40 -1.39
N TYR A 140 -0.22 -2.23 -0.41
CA TYR A 140 0.16 -1.80 0.94
C TYR A 140 0.99 -2.82 1.71
N ASP A 141 1.11 -4.04 1.21
CA ASP A 141 1.84 -5.14 1.85
C ASP A 141 3.36 -5.01 1.66
N GLY A 142 3.82 -4.07 0.82
CA GLY A 142 5.23 -3.80 0.59
C GLY A 142 5.59 -3.53 -0.87
N ILE A 143 6.85 -3.14 -1.08
CA ILE A 143 7.43 -2.88 -2.40
C ILE A 143 8.28 -4.10 -2.80
N ARG A 144 7.87 -4.78 -3.87
CA ARG A 144 8.64 -5.92 -4.42
C ARG A 144 9.99 -5.46 -4.96
N PRO A 145 11.04 -6.32 -4.95
CA PRO A 145 12.36 -5.96 -5.47
C PRO A 145 12.35 -5.39 -6.90
N SER A 146 11.52 -5.93 -7.79
CA SER A 146 11.40 -5.41 -9.16
C SER A 146 10.86 -3.98 -9.21
N HIS A 147 9.86 -3.65 -8.39
CA HIS A 147 9.34 -2.28 -8.30
C HIS A 147 10.32 -1.35 -7.61
N ALA A 148 11.04 -1.82 -6.59
CA ALA A 148 12.10 -1.06 -5.93
C ALA A 148 13.17 -0.61 -6.94
N VAL A 149 13.61 -1.52 -7.82
CA VAL A 149 14.55 -1.23 -8.89
C VAL A 149 13.96 -0.23 -9.91
N GLN A 150 12.70 -0.40 -10.32
CA GLN A 150 12.04 0.53 -11.24
C GLN A 150 11.90 1.94 -10.66
N ILE A 151 11.48 2.07 -9.40
CA ILE A 151 11.34 3.35 -8.71
C ILE A 151 12.71 4.04 -8.60
N ALA A 152 13.73 3.30 -8.15
CA ALA A 152 15.09 3.82 -8.04
C ALA A 152 15.67 4.23 -9.41
N TYR A 153 15.42 3.44 -10.46
CA TYR A 153 15.79 3.76 -11.83
C TYR A 153 15.18 5.09 -12.30
N VAL A 154 13.87 5.26 -12.08
CA VAL A 154 13.16 6.50 -12.42
C VAL A 154 13.79 7.69 -11.69
N LEU A 155 14.03 7.59 -10.38
CA LEU A 155 14.61 8.67 -9.59
C LEU A 155 16.03 9.05 -10.01
N ALA A 156 16.79 8.08 -10.53
CA ALA A 156 18.15 8.29 -11.01
C ALA A 156 18.21 8.86 -12.45
N HIS A 157 17.30 8.48 -13.35
CA HIS A 157 17.46 8.71 -14.79
C HIS A 157 16.38 9.57 -15.45
N PHE A 158 15.21 9.75 -14.83
CA PHE A 158 14.13 10.49 -15.48
C PHE A 158 14.32 12.01 -15.30
N PRO A 159 13.76 12.82 -16.22
CA PRO A 159 13.80 14.28 -16.10
C PRO A 159 13.22 14.75 -14.77
N LYS A 160 13.84 15.75 -14.17
CA LYS A 160 13.51 16.24 -12.84
C LYS A 160 13.01 17.67 -12.90
N PRO A 161 12.19 18.13 -11.95
CA PRO A 161 11.69 17.42 -10.76
C PRO A 161 10.70 16.26 -11.01
N ILE A 162 10.68 15.29 -10.09
CA ILE A 162 9.85 14.09 -10.14
C ILE A 162 8.78 14.16 -9.05
N TYR A 163 7.53 13.91 -9.43
CA TYR A 163 6.39 13.78 -8.52
C TYR A 163 5.86 12.35 -8.48
N ILE A 164 5.92 11.70 -7.31
CA ILE A 164 5.36 10.37 -7.09
C ILE A 164 4.01 10.49 -6.37
N HIS A 165 2.94 9.94 -6.93
CA HIS A 165 1.64 9.97 -6.27
C HIS A 165 0.99 8.60 -6.12
N CYS A 166 0.14 8.50 -5.11
CA CYS A 166 -0.87 7.47 -4.97
C CYS A 166 -2.21 8.16 -4.75
N HIS A 167 -3.27 7.44 -4.36
CA HIS A 167 -4.58 8.05 -4.23
C HIS A 167 -4.61 9.21 -3.21
N HIS A 168 -4.21 8.98 -1.94
CA HIS A 168 -4.22 10.02 -0.89
C HIS A 168 -2.84 10.61 -0.54
N GLY A 169 -1.76 10.10 -1.12
CA GLY A 169 -0.41 10.62 -0.88
C GLY A 169 0.23 10.34 0.48
N GLN A 170 -0.45 9.60 1.36
CA GLN A 170 0.03 9.39 2.73
C GLN A 170 0.81 8.09 2.94
N HIS A 171 0.76 7.14 2.01
CA HIS A 171 1.21 5.77 2.28
C HIS A 171 2.15 5.24 1.20
N ARG A 172 1.61 4.85 0.04
CA ARG A 172 2.40 4.27 -1.06
C ARG A 172 3.35 5.29 -1.70
N ALA A 173 2.88 6.51 -1.96
CA ALA A 173 3.73 7.57 -2.53
C ALA A 173 4.96 7.91 -1.66
N PRO A 174 4.82 8.23 -0.36
CA PRO A 174 5.97 8.52 0.49
C PRO A 174 6.85 7.28 0.70
N ALA A 175 6.29 6.06 0.74
CA ALA A 175 7.09 4.84 0.78
C ALA A 175 7.93 4.64 -0.50
N ALA A 176 7.36 4.89 -1.68
CA ALA A 176 8.10 4.83 -2.94
C ALA A 176 9.22 5.88 -2.98
N LEU A 177 8.92 7.12 -2.60
CA LEU A 177 9.90 8.20 -2.55
C LEU A 177 11.03 7.88 -1.57
N ALA A 178 10.70 7.46 -0.35
CA ALA A 178 11.65 7.07 0.68
C ALA A 178 12.56 5.92 0.21
N LEU A 179 11.98 4.86 -0.33
CA LEU A 179 12.74 3.70 -0.82
C LEU A 179 13.68 4.11 -1.96
N GLY A 180 13.17 4.86 -2.94
CA GLY A 180 13.98 5.28 -4.08
C GLY A 180 15.07 6.28 -3.69
N ALA A 181 14.82 7.13 -2.70
CA ALA A 181 15.82 8.04 -2.14
C ALA A 181 16.93 7.29 -1.38
N ILE A 182 16.62 6.23 -0.62
CA ILE A 182 17.64 5.35 -0.03
C ILE A 182 18.44 4.65 -1.13
N ALA A 183 17.74 4.05 -2.10
CA ALA A 183 18.34 3.31 -3.20
C ALA A 183 19.30 4.17 -4.04
N THR A 184 19.04 5.48 -4.15
CA THR A 184 19.88 6.45 -4.86
C THR A 184 20.87 7.20 -3.96
N GLY A 185 21.01 6.80 -2.69
CA GLY A 185 21.98 7.38 -1.74
C GLY A 185 21.64 8.78 -1.23
N ARG A 186 20.38 9.23 -1.37
CA ARG A 186 19.89 10.57 -0.99
C ARG A 186 19.34 10.65 0.42
N LEU A 187 18.96 9.52 1.01
CA LEU A 187 18.48 9.45 2.38
C LEU A 187 19.05 8.22 3.08
N THR A 188 19.26 8.34 4.39
CA THR A 188 19.44 7.19 5.27
C THR A 188 18.08 6.57 5.59
N ASN A 189 18.07 5.32 6.07
CA ASN A 189 16.84 4.66 6.51
C ASN A 189 16.14 5.45 7.63
N ASP A 190 16.86 6.05 8.57
CA ASP A 190 16.27 6.84 9.66
C ASP A 190 15.56 8.11 9.15
N ALA A 191 16.19 8.83 8.22
CA ALA A 191 15.58 10.00 7.58
C ALA A 191 14.34 9.59 6.77
N ALA A 192 14.45 8.50 6.00
CA ALA A 192 13.34 7.94 5.23
C ALA A 192 12.18 7.44 6.11
N LEU A 193 12.44 6.81 7.26
CA LEU A 193 11.40 6.45 8.22
C LEU A 193 10.73 7.69 8.83
N SER A 194 11.48 8.78 8.98
CA SER A 194 10.94 10.07 9.43
C SER A 194 10.07 10.72 8.35
N LEU A 195 10.41 10.56 7.07
CA LEU A 195 9.56 10.92 5.93
C LEU A 195 8.20 10.23 6.02
N LEU A 196 8.16 8.92 6.25
CA LEU A 196 6.90 8.17 6.39
C LEU A 196 6.06 8.70 7.57
N ARG A 197 6.69 9.01 8.71
CA ARG A 197 5.99 9.60 9.86
C ARG A 197 5.40 10.97 9.53
N MET A 198 6.20 11.83 8.91
CA MET A 198 5.80 13.18 8.50
C MET A 198 4.65 13.13 7.48
N ALA A 199 4.70 12.19 6.55
CA ALA A 199 3.65 11.97 5.56
C ALA A 199 2.36 11.34 6.14
N GLY A 200 2.34 10.99 7.43
CA GLY A 200 1.15 10.38 8.04
C GLY A 200 0.93 8.91 7.65
N THR A 201 1.99 8.18 7.26
CA THR A 201 1.88 6.75 6.97
C THR A 201 1.31 6.00 8.17
N GLY A 202 0.19 5.28 7.98
CA GLY A 202 -0.42 4.48 9.03
C GLY A 202 0.53 3.39 9.53
N ARG A 203 0.57 3.16 10.85
CA ARG A 203 1.44 2.14 11.47
C ARG A 203 1.05 0.72 11.07
N ASP A 204 -0.21 0.51 10.72
CA ASP A 204 -0.75 -0.78 10.30
C ASP A 204 -0.28 -1.22 8.90
N TYR A 205 0.40 -0.35 8.15
CA TYR A 205 1.03 -0.69 6.87
C TYR A 205 2.44 -1.25 7.08
N VAL A 206 2.53 -2.31 7.90
CA VAL A 206 3.80 -2.89 8.39
C VAL A 206 4.77 -3.20 7.25
N GLY A 207 4.28 -3.72 6.13
CA GLY A 207 5.10 -4.02 4.95
C GLY A 207 5.80 -2.79 4.36
N LEU A 208 5.12 -1.64 4.30
CA LEU A 208 5.73 -0.39 3.83
C LEU A 208 6.86 0.07 4.76
N TRP A 209 6.64 0.03 6.07
CA TRP A 209 7.65 0.37 7.07
C TRP A 209 8.86 -0.56 7.00
N GLN A 210 8.63 -1.86 6.87
CA GLN A 210 9.69 -2.86 6.74
C GLN A 210 10.53 -2.65 5.49
N CYS A 211 9.91 -2.34 4.34
CA CYS A 211 10.64 -2.03 3.11
C CYS A 211 11.62 -0.86 3.30
N ILE A 212 11.23 0.17 4.05
CA ILE A 212 12.13 1.32 4.31
C ILE A 212 13.20 0.94 5.34
N ALA A 213 12.85 0.20 6.39
CA ALA A 213 13.81 -0.18 7.43
C ALA A 213 14.94 -1.08 6.90
N THR A 214 14.69 -1.89 5.86
CA THR A 214 15.68 -2.82 5.31
C THR A 214 16.25 -2.41 3.95
N ALA A 215 15.73 -1.33 3.35
CA ALA A 215 16.23 -0.81 2.07
C ALA A 215 17.73 -0.51 2.13
N GLN A 216 18.40 -0.72 1.00
CA GLN A 216 19.84 -0.49 0.84
C GLN A 216 20.09 0.40 -0.37
N PRO A 217 21.17 1.20 -0.38
CA PRO A 217 21.66 1.84 -1.59
C PRO A 217 21.90 0.82 -2.70
N MET A 218 21.49 1.16 -3.93
CA MET A 218 21.75 0.32 -5.09
C MET A 218 23.11 0.71 -5.70
N PRO A 219 23.99 -0.27 -5.98
CA PRO A 219 25.35 0.01 -6.47
C PRO A 219 25.39 0.59 -7.89
N GLY A 220 24.27 0.52 -8.62
CA GLY A 220 24.13 1.06 -9.95
C GLY A 220 22.82 0.59 -10.59
N PHE A 221 22.60 1.06 -11.82
CA PHE A 221 21.41 0.79 -12.61
C PHE A 221 21.82 0.37 -14.02
N PRO A 222 21.02 -0.43 -14.73
CA PRO A 222 21.28 -0.68 -16.16
C PRO A 222 21.20 0.63 -16.94
N SER A 223 21.86 0.71 -18.11
CA SER A 223 21.82 1.91 -18.96
C SER A 223 20.40 2.22 -19.45
N GLU A 224 19.62 1.17 -19.72
CA GLU A 224 18.24 1.26 -20.16
C GLU A 224 17.36 0.32 -19.34
N MET A 225 16.18 0.79 -18.95
CA MET A 225 15.15 -0.02 -18.33
C MET A 225 13.78 0.41 -18.86
N ALA A 226 13.01 -0.56 -19.33
CA ALA A 226 11.62 -0.34 -19.71
C ALA A 226 10.79 -0.03 -18.45
N ILE A 227 10.24 1.18 -18.39
CA ILE A 227 9.29 1.59 -17.35
C ILE A 227 7.93 1.75 -18.02
N PRO A 228 6.90 0.98 -17.59
CA PRO A 228 5.60 1.05 -18.22
C PRO A 228 4.91 2.39 -17.92
N GLU A 229 4.26 2.96 -18.93
CA GLU A 229 3.35 4.10 -18.74
C GLU A 229 1.92 3.66 -18.36
N ARG A 230 1.62 2.36 -18.50
CA ARG A 230 0.30 1.79 -18.20
C ARG A 230 0.47 0.33 -17.80
N VAL A 231 -0.31 -0.07 -16.79
CA VAL A 231 -0.36 -1.42 -16.24
C VAL A 231 -1.84 -1.65 -15.99
N GLU A 232 -2.41 -2.70 -16.58
CA GLU A 232 -3.81 -3.02 -16.35
C GLU A 232 -3.98 -3.58 -14.94
N PRO A 233 -4.95 -3.08 -14.14
CA PRO A 233 -5.27 -3.65 -12.85
C PRO A 233 -5.76 -5.09 -12.99
N GLN A 234 -5.55 -5.90 -11.95
CA GLN A 234 -6.19 -7.21 -11.88
C GLN A 234 -7.72 -7.07 -11.76
N PRO A 235 -8.53 -8.08 -12.17
CA PRO A 235 -9.98 -7.97 -12.16
C PRO A 235 -10.57 -7.53 -10.82
N LEU A 236 -10.11 -8.13 -9.70
CA LEU A 236 -10.53 -7.73 -8.36
C LEU A 236 -10.19 -6.25 -8.06
N GLN A 237 -9.00 -5.79 -8.47
CA GLN A 237 -8.57 -4.40 -8.28
C GLN A 237 -9.43 -3.45 -9.11
N THR A 238 -9.78 -3.82 -10.34
CA THR A 238 -10.70 -3.06 -11.19
C THR A 238 -12.05 -2.88 -10.51
N THR A 239 -12.62 -3.95 -9.95
CA THR A 239 -13.89 -3.85 -9.23
C THR A 239 -13.78 -2.99 -7.97
N MET A 240 -12.67 -3.09 -7.22
CA MET A 240 -12.43 -2.23 -6.05
C MET A 240 -12.34 -0.75 -6.44
N LEU A 241 -11.65 -0.42 -7.53
CA LEU A 241 -11.56 0.96 -8.05
C LEU A 241 -12.93 1.50 -8.48
N GLN A 242 -13.76 0.66 -9.11
CA GLN A 242 -15.13 1.04 -9.48
C GLN A 242 -16.02 1.26 -8.26
N LEU A 243 -15.89 0.41 -7.23
CA LEU A 243 -16.59 0.58 -5.96
C LEU A 243 -16.22 1.89 -5.28
N GLU A 244 -14.92 2.19 -5.17
CA GLU A 244 -14.42 3.43 -4.58
C GLU A 244 -14.97 4.66 -5.30
N ALA A 245 -14.90 4.69 -6.64
CA ALA A 245 -15.44 5.78 -7.44
C ALA A 245 -16.96 5.98 -7.24
N HIS A 246 -17.73 4.90 -7.05
CA HIS A 246 -19.16 5.03 -6.75
C HIS A 246 -19.42 5.56 -5.34
N MET A 247 -18.62 5.15 -4.36
CA MET A 247 -18.70 5.64 -2.98
C MET A 247 -18.35 7.13 -2.87
N GLU A 248 -17.32 7.59 -3.57
CA GLU A 248 -16.97 9.02 -3.63
C GLU A 248 -18.11 9.88 -4.15
N VAL A 249 -18.79 9.44 -5.23
CA VAL A 249 -19.95 10.17 -5.78
C VAL A 249 -21.12 10.19 -4.80
N LEU A 250 -21.33 9.11 -4.04
CA LEU A 250 -22.38 9.05 -3.02
C LEU A 250 -22.13 10.07 -1.88
N GLU A 251 -20.87 10.34 -1.58
CA GLU A 251 -20.44 11.23 -0.49
C GLU A 251 -20.33 12.70 -0.87
N ALA A 252 -20.22 12.99 -2.15
CA ALA A 252 -20.09 14.34 -2.68
C ALA A 252 -21.25 15.30 -2.32
N ARG A 253 -22.33 14.82 -1.67
CA ARG A 253 -23.50 15.61 -1.28
C ARG A 253 -23.34 16.47 -0.01
N ARG A 254 -22.14 16.65 0.54
CA ARG A 254 -21.95 17.66 1.60
C ARG A 254 -21.90 19.05 0.95
N PRO A 255 -22.77 20.01 1.34
CA PRO A 255 -22.50 21.41 1.00
C PRO A 255 -21.10 21.77 1.52
N ALA A 256 -20.35 22.58 0.78
CA ALA A 256 -18.98 22.97 1.09
C ALA A 256 -18.79 23.51 2.53
N THR A 257 -19.87 23.98 3.15
CA THR A 257 -19.92 24.51 4.53
C THR A 257 -19.99 23.45 5.64
N ALA A 258 -20.16 22.17 5.31
CA ALA A 258 -20.15 21.08 6.28
C ALA A 258 -18.83 20.27 6.25
N ARG A 259 -17.72 20.76 5.69
CA ARG A 259 -16.38 20.13 5.78
C ARG A 259 -15.70 20.38 7.14
N GLN A 260 -16.46 20.27 8.23
CA GLN A 260 -15.90 20.53 9.56
C GLN A 260 -15.26 19.33 10.26
N ASP A 261 -15.15 18.20 9.58
CA ASP A 261 -14.22 17.13 9.96
C ASP A 261 -13.46 16.72 8.69
N LEU A 262 -12.17 17.07 8.65
CA LEU A 262 -11.20 17.00 7.54
C LEU A 262 -11.24 18.20 6.55
N HIS A 263 -10.26 19.09 6.75
CA HIS A 263 -9.89 20.27 5.95
C HIS A 263 -10.86 21.46 5.94
N THR A 264 -10.50 22.49 6.71
CA THR A 264 -11.01 23.86 6.56
C THR A 264 -10.27 24.56 5.42
N PRO A 265 -10.94 24.99 4.33
CA PRO A 265 -10.39 26.00 3.43
C PRO A 265 -10.69 27.37 4.03
N GLN A 266 -9.65 28.08 4.46
CA GLN A 266 -9.72 29.52 4.64
C GLN A 266 -9.43 30.18 3.30
N HIS A 267 -10.47 30.71 2.63
CA HIS A 267 -10.56 32.13 2.26
C HIS A 267 -11.73 32.41 1.29
N PRO A 268 -12.28 33.65 1.29
CA PRO A 268 -13.45 34.03 0.51
C PRO A 268 -13.07 34.68 -0.83
N GLY A 269 -13.83 34.34 -1.87
CA GLY A 269 -14.18 35.28 -2.94
C GLY A 269 -13.35 35.26 -4.22
N ASN A 270 -13.92 34.64 -5.26
CA ASN A 270 -14.28 35.33 -6.50
C ASN A 270 -15.12 34.40 -7.39
N ALA A 271 -16.43 34.66 -7.43
CA ALA A 271 -17.29 34.08 -8.47
C ALA A 271 -16.94 34.74 -9.81
N SER A 272 -16.60 33.92 -10.81
CA SER A 272 -16.67 34.29 -12.22
C SER A 272 -17.63 33.35 -12.95
N PRO A 273 -18.29 33.82 -14.02
CA PRO A 273 -19.58 33.28 -14.44
C PRO A 273 -19.48 32.13 -15.45
N GLU A 274 -20.19 31.05 -15.11
CA GLU A 274 -20.87 30.05 -15.94
C GLU A 274 -20.26 29.65 -17.30
N ALA A 275 -19.63 28.48 -17.32
CA ALA A 275 -19.82 27.50 -18.39
C ALA A 275 -20.92 26.53 -17.96
N PRO A 276 -21.79 26.01 -18.85
CA PRO A 276 -22.85 25.10 -18.47
C PRO A 276 -22.27 23.72 -18.15
N THR A 277 -21.80 23.53 -16.92
CA THR A 277 -21.53 22.21 -16.40
C THR A 277 -22.89 21.57 -16.16
N VAL A 278 -23.29 20.66 -17.04
CA VAL A 278 -24.21 19.60 -16.65
C VAL A 278 -23.47 18.84 -15.55
N GLU A 279 -23.63 19.27 -14.30
CA GLU A 279 -23.25 18.44 -13.16
C GLU A 279 -23.86 17.07 -13.44
N PRO A 280 -23.07 15.96 -13.38
CA PRO A 280 -23.64 14.64 -13.47
C PRO A 280 -24.79 14.59 -12.48
N GLN A 281 -26.03 14.51 -12.98
CA GLN A 281 -27.21 14.64 -12.13
C GLN A 281 -27.04 13.65 -10.98
N TRP A 282 -26.84 14.18 -9.77
CA TRP A 282 -26.44 13.37 -8.63
C TRP A 282 -27.55 12.32 -8.37
N ASN A 283 -27.28 11.08 -8.79
CA ASN A 283 -28.22 9.98 -8.78
C ASN A 283 -27.72 8.91 -7.80
N PRO A 284 -27.95 9.11 -6.49
CA PRO A 284 -27.44 8.22 -5.45
C PRO A 284 -28.06 6.82 -5.54
N THR A 285 -29.27 6.70 -6.08
CA THR A 285 -29.94 5.42 -6.27
C THR A 285 -29.22 4.58 -7.30
N ALA A 286 -28.87 5.16 -8.46
CA ALA A 286 -28.09 4.46 -9.47
C ALA A 286 -26.68 4.11 -8.97
N ARG A 287 -26.03 5.01 -8.23
CA ARG A 287 -24.70 4.74 -7.65
C ARG A 287 -24.73 3.64 -6.60
N ALA A 288 -25.71 3.66 -5.69
CA ALA A 288 -25.88 2.63 -4.69
C ALA A 288 -26.20 1.26 -5.30
N LEU A 289 -26.98 1.21 -6.40
CA LEU A 289 -27.20 -0.02 -7.16
C LEU A 289 -25.89 -0.60 -7.70
N LEU A 290 -25.05 0.25 -8.29
CA LEU A 290 -23.76 -0.21 -8.82
C LEU A 290 -22.85 -0.74 -7.69
N VAL A 291 -22.82 -0.08 -6.53
CA VAL A 291 -22.09 -0.60 -5.35
C VAL A 291 -22.59 -2.00 -4.96
N TYR A 292 -23.91 -2.18 -4.89
CA TYR A 292 -24.53 -3.47 -4.57
C TYR A 292 -24.20 -4.56 -5.62
N GLU A 293 -24.30 -4.25 -6.91
CA GLU A 293 -24.06 -5.20 -7.99
C GLU A 293 -22.59 -5.64 -8.06
N HIS A 294 -21.64 -4.71 -7.93
CA HIS A 294 -20.21 -5.03 -7.90
C HIS A 294 -19.86 -5.99 -6.76
N LEU A 295 -20.36 -5.74 -5.55
CA LEU A 295 -20.13 -6.64 -4.40
C LEU A 295 -20.78 -8.01 -4.62
N ARG A 296 -21.96 -8.05 -5.26
CA ARG A 296 -22.66 -9.30 -5.58
C ARG A 296 -21.91 -10.13 -6.62
N GLU A 297 -21.35 -9.48 -7.65
CA GLU A 297 -20.56 -10.11 -8.70
C GLU A 297 -19.25 -10.68 -8.14
N LEU A 298 -18.57 -9.96 -7.23
CA LEU A 298 -17.38 -10.46 -6.54
C LEU A 298 -17.62 -11.77 -5.80
N ARG A 299 -18.82 -11.96 -5.23
CA ARG A 299 -19.18 -13.19 -4.52
C ARG A 299 -19.35 -14.38 -5.48
N GLN A 300 -19.67 -14.13 -6.75
CA GLN A 300 -19.82 -15.16 -7.78
C GLN A 300 -18.47 -15.53 -8.44
N GLY A 301 -17.46 -14.67 -8.32
CA GLY A 301 -16.14 -14.78 -8.98
C GLY A 301 -15.19 -15.90 -8.51
N GLY A 302 -15.65 -16.84 -7.68
CA GLY A 302 -15.00 -18.13 -7.47
C GLY A 302 -13.79 -18.18 -6.52
N GLU A 303 -12.75 -17.36 -6.69
CA GLU A 303 -11.58 -17.44 -5.80
C GLU A 303 -11.74 -16.63 -4.51
N LEU A 304 -11.48 -17.29 -3.38
CA LEU A 304 -11.54 -16.68 -2.05
C LEU A 304 -10.15 -16.16 -1.65
N PRO A 305 -9.96 -14.84 -1.47
CA PRO A 305 -8.67 -14.27 -1.10
C PRO A 305 -8.11 -14.76 0.25
N PHE A 306 -8.98 -15.13 1.20
CA PHE A 306 -8.59 -15.60 2.53
C PHE A 306 -9.76 -16.31 3.27
N PRO A 307 -9.49 -17.09 4.35
CA PRO A 307 -10.52 -17.71 5.17
C PRO A 307 -11.51 -16.70 5.79
N GLY A 308 -12.81 -16.90 5.58
CA GLY A 308 -13.85 -15.99 6.07
C GLY A 308 -14.18 -14.82 5.14
N TYR A 309 -13.49 -14.68 4.00
CA TYR A 309 -13.85 -13.72 2.95
C TYR A 309 -15.32 -13.81 2.52
N PRO A 310 -15.93 -15.00 2.28
CA PRO A 310 -17.35 -15.07 1.89
C PRO A 310 -18.29 -14.41 2.90
N ALA A 311 -18.07 -14.63 4.19
CA ALA A 311 -18.91 -14.09 5.25
C ALA A 311 -18.78 -12.56 5.34
N ARG A 312 -17.55 -12.03 5.24
CA ARG A 312 -17.33 -10.58 5.26
C ARG A 312 -17.88 -9.89 4.01
N LEU A 313 -17.71 -10.52 2.83
CA LEU A 313 -18.29 -10.02 1.60
C LEU A 313 -19.83 -10.05 1.66
N GLN A 314 -20.41 -11.06 2.29
CA GLN A 314 -21.84 -11.14 2.56
C GLN A 314 -22.33 -9.95 3.41
N GLU A 315 -21.63 -9.61 4.49
CA GLU A 315 -21.98 -8.44 5.31
C GLU A 315 -21.90 -7.13 4.51
N ALA A 316 -20.91 -6.99 3.63
CA ALA A 316 -20.78 -5.83 2.76
C ALA A 316 -21.93 -5.74 1.74
N ILE A 317 -22.34 -6.87 1.15
CA ILE A 317 -23.49 -6.95 0.23
C ILE A 317 -24.78 -6.54 0.95
N GLU A 318 -25.00 -7.00 2.18
CA GLU A 318 -26.17 -6.64 2.98
C GLU A 318 -26.20 -5.15 3.32
N ALA A 319 -25.05 -4.56 3.68
CA ALA A 319 -24.94 -3.12 3.90
C ALA A 319 -25.23 -2.33 2.61
N ALA A 320 -24.75 -2.79 1.46
CA ALA A 320 -24.99 -2.16 0.17
C ALA A 320 -26.44 -2.28 -0.29
N ASP A 321 -27.13 -3.41 -0.06
CA ASP A 321 -28.57 -3.55 -0.32
C ASP A 321 -29.38 -2.58 0.53
N GLN A 322 -29.03 -2.44 1.82
CA GLN A 322 -29.67 -1.46 2.69
C GLN A 322 -29.45 -0.02 2.20
N LEU A 323 -28.24 0.32 1.76
CA LEU A 323 -27.94 1.62 1.18
C LEU A 323 -28.80 1.86 -0.07
N TYR A 324 -28.84 0.90 -1.01
CA TYR A 324 -29.64 1.00 -2.22
C TYR A 324 -31.14 1.19 -1.94
N ARG A 325 -31.72 0.38 -1.05
CA ARG A 325 -33.13 0.52 -0.64
C ARG A 325 -33.41 1.86 0.04
N THR A 326 -32.48 2.34 0.86
CA THR A 326 -32.60 3.65 1.51
C THR A 326 -32.55 4.77 0.46
N CYS A 327 -31.67 4.67 -0.55
CA CYS A 327 -31.64 5.63 -1.66
C CYS A 327 -32.96 5.67 -2.44
N GLN A 328 -33.63 4.53 -2.63
CA GLN A 328 -34.94 4.48 -3.30
C GLN A 328 -36.04 5.21 -2.51
N GLN A 329 -35.96 5.20 -1.18
CA GLN A 329 -37.01 5.74 -0.30
C GLN A 329 -36.71 7.17 0.15
N SER A 330 -35.46 7.48 0.47
CA SER A 330 -35.02 8.70 1.13
C SER A 330 -33.56 9.01 0.76
N PRO A 331 -33.29 9.43 -0.49
CA PRO A 331 -31.92 9.65 -0.99
C PRO A 331 -31.13 10.73 -0.23
N GLN A 332 -31.79 11.59 0.54
CA GLN A 332 -31.17 12.59 1.42
C GLN A 332 -30.64 12.03 2.74
N ASP A 333 -31.09 10.86 3.19
CA ASP A 333 -30.75 10.30 4.50
C ASP A 333 -29.93 9.01 4.36
N ILE A 334 -28.86 9.09 3.57
CA ILE A 334 -28.04 7.93 3.21
C ILE A 334 -26.66 7.95 3.86
N ALA A 335 -26.28 9.03 4.57
CA ALA A 335 -24.95 9.19 5.14
C ALA A 335 -24.57 8.05 6.11
N GLY A 336 -25.49 7.68 7.01
CA GLY A 336 -25.26 6.56 7.93
C GLY A 336 -25.14 5.21 7.20
N LYS A 337 -25.81 5.05 6.05
CA LYS A 337 -25.73 3.83 5.23
C LYS A 337 -24.44 3.76 4.43
N ILE A 338 -23.97 4.88 3.88
CA ILE A 338 -22.65 5.00 3.26
C ILE A 338 -21.57 4.60 4.28
N GLN A 339 -21.64 5.14 5.51
CA GLN A 339 -20.69 4.80 6.58
C GLN A 339 -20.74 3.31 6.95
N ALA A 340 -21.93 2.71 6.97
CA ALA A 340 -22.09 1.28 7.23
C ALA A 340 -21.39 0.42 6.16
N VAL A 341 -21.51 0.78 4.88
CA VAL A 341 -20.78 0.09 3.78
C VAL A 341 -19.28 0.24 3.96
N ARG A 342 -18.78 1.46 4.19
CA ARG A 342 -17.35 1.73 4.43
C ARG A 342 -16.78 0.87 5.55
N ALA A 343 -17.47 0.82 6.69
CA ALA A 343 -17.02 0.02 7.83
C ALA A 343 -16.85 -1.48 7.49
N ARG A 344 -17.68 -2.03 6.59
CA ARG A 344 -17.54 -3.44 6.14
C ARG A 344 -16.40 -3.61 5.16
N CYS A 345 -16.19 -2.66 4.25
CA CYS A 345 -15.01 -2.62 3.40
C CYS A 345 -13.74 -2.58 4.26
N ASP A 346 -13.65 -1.66 5.22
CA ASP A 346 -12.49 -1.51 6.12
C ASP A 346 -12.22 -2.79 6.92
N ALA A 347 -13.25 -3.39 7.52
CA ALA A 347 -13.12 -4.63 8.27
C ALA A 347 -12.64 -5.81 7.39
N CYS A 348 -13.04 -5.84 6.13
CA CYS A 348 -12.56 -6.84 5.17
C CYS A 348 -11.08 -6.62 4.81
N HIS A 349 -10.67 -5.37 4.56
CA HIS A 349 -9.29 -5.03 4.21
C HIS A 349 -8.30 -5.10 5.37
N GLN A 350 -8.74 -4.86 6.61
CA GLN A 350 -7.89 -5.04 7.79
C GLN A 350 -7.49 -6.51 7.99
N HIS A 351 -8.37 -7.45 7.66
CA HIS A 351 -8.09 -8.89 7.83
C HIS A 351 -7.14 -9.47 6.77
N ARG A 352 -6.93 -8.74 5.66
CA ARG A 352 -5.95 -9.12 4.62
C ARG A 352 -4.50 -8.82 5.04
N ARG A 353 -4.29 -7.97 6.05
CA ARG A 353 -2.97 -7.42 6.42
C ARG A 353 -2.16 -8.37 7.29
#